data_AF-A0A354RC60-F1
#
_entry.id   AF-A0A354RC60-F1
#
_cell.length_a   1.000
_cell.length_b   1.000
_cell.length_c   1.000
_cell.angle_alpha   90.00
_cell.angle_beta   90.00
_cell.angle_gamma   90.00
#
_symmetry.space_group_name_H-M   'P 1'
#
loop_
_entity.id
_entity.type
_entity.pdbx_description
1 polymer ?
#
loop_
_entity_poly.entity_id
_entity_poly.type
_entity_poly.pdbx_seq_one_letter_code
_entity_poly.pdbx_strand_id
1 'polypeptide(L)'
;EAAAASLDWDSATLSVYQPKIYGGMESNQTARVRWQKKSEDMNESIYDTFTPPVIYLIDGRLTTKLPEEPVAEAEKEPFGLLLTDFSQRPYPHMLKRWIGETPYFEDLNTPMAPNSDRNVFNRLEVGKTYRPNTERKPGQPSLIECEKTHPDAKITIEYFIAQQLPTKSGGRMLVGRAMVKDHKMDGKPFEINSLMKEVFAGDYKIKLLFNLAGLEPKEFEFSQDDVSTTFEHESRKYKIENIDLENKSLLISKEATIMQPSEKIILSLPPVDPLR
;
A
#
# COMPACT_ATOMS: atom_id res chain seq x y z
N GLU A 1 -56.84 -67.26 32.83
CA GLU A 1 -55.98 -66.10 33.13
C GLU A 1 -55.17 -66.39 34.38
N ALA A 2 -53.86 -66.18 34.31
CA ALA A 2 -52.91 -66.62 35.32
C ALA A 2 -52.97 -65.76 36.58
N ALA A 3 -53.09 -66.42 37.74
CA ALA A 3 -53.08 -65.80 39.06
C ALA A 3 -51.65 -65.39 39.45
N ALA A 4 -51.50 -64.13 39.88
CA ALA A 4 -50.26 -63.60 40.42
C ALA A 4 -49.93 -64.30 41.74
N ALA A 5 -48.77 -64.97 41.80
CA ALA A 5 -48.25 -65.56 43.02
C ALA A 5 -47.78 -64.43 43.97
N SER A 6 -48.43 -64.31 45.13
CA SER A 6 -47.98 -63.45 46.22
C SER A 6 -46.67 -63.97 46.80
N LEU A 7 -45.62 -63.15 46.80
CA LEU A 7 -44.38 -63.46 47.50
C LEU A 7 -44.61 -63.48 49.02
N ASP A 8 -44.16 -64.56 49.65
CA ASP A 8 -44.19 -64.73 51.11
C ASP A 8 -42.97 -64.05 51.75
N TRP A 9 -43.20 -62.86 52.30
CA TRP A 9 -42.17 -62.02 52.90
C TRP A 9 -41.55 -62.61 54.17
N ASP A 10 -42.20 -63.58 54.81
CA ASP A 10 -41.66 -64.24 56.00
C ASP A 10 -40.54 -65.25 55.68
N SER A 11 -40.37 -65.60 54.40
CA SER A 11 -39.29 -66.46 53.91
C SER A 11 -38.10 -65.67 53.32
N ALA A 12 -38.20 -64.34 53.25
CA ALA A 12 -37.20 -63.50 52.61
C ALA A 12 -36.04 -63.15 53.57
N THR A 13 -34.88 -63.78 53.40
CA THR A 13 -33.67 -63.43 54.15
C THR A 13 -32.88 -62.35 53.43
N LEU A 14 -32.78 -61.16 54.05
CA LEU A 14 -32.04 -60.02 53.55
C LEU A 14 -30.60 -60.06 54.09
N SER A 15 -29.60 -60.29 53.24
CA SER A 15 -28.18 -60.28 53.63
C SER A 15 -27.57 -58.90 53.39
N VAL A 16 -27.28 -58.17 54.47
CA VAL A 16 -26.55 -56.91 54.41
C VAL A 16 -25.11 -57.15 54.85
N TYR A 17 -24.15 -56.68 54.07
CA TYR A 17 -22.73 -56.77 54.41
C TYR A 17 -22.41 -55.89 55.62
N GLN A 18 -22.05 -56.50 56.75
CA GLN A 18 -21.46 -55.81 57.90
C GLN A 18 -19.93 -55.88 57.81
N PRO A 19 -19.21 -54.75 57.70
CA PRO A 19 -17.77 -54.75 57.83
C PRO A 19 -17.38 -55.07 59.28
N LYS A 20 -16.55 -56.10 59.47
CA LYS A 20 -15.94 -56.41 60.77
C LYS A 20 -15.00 -55.28 61.20
N ILE A 21 -15.34 -54.58 62.27
CA ILE A 21 -14.40 -53.71 62.98
C ILE A 21 -13.46 -54.63 63.77
N TYR A 22 -12.24 -54.82 63.28
CA TYR A 22 -11.18 -55.40 64.08
C TYR A 22 -10.68 -54.35 65.07
N GLY A 23 -11.17 -54.44 66.31
CA GLY A 23 -10.53 -53.81 67.45
C GLY A 23 -9.32 -54.63 67.89
N GLY A 24 -8.29 -53.94 68.39
CA GLY A 24 -7.26 -54.55 69.22
C GLY A 24 -6.00 -55.00 68.48
N MET A 25 -5.01 -54.11 68.48
CA MET A 25 -3.60 -54.43 68.35
C MET A 25 -3.21 -55.48 69.40
N GLU A 26 -2.72 -56.65 68.97
CA GLU A 26 -1.79 -57.43 69.78
C GLU A 26 -0.57 -57.80 68.94
N SER A 27 0.56 -57.31 69.43
CA SER A 27 1.92 -57.55 69.00
C SER A 27 2.33 -59.01 69.15
N ASN A 28 3.21 -59.43 68.24
CA ASN A 28 4.03 -60.64 68.28
C ASN A 28 3.43 -61.88 67.60
N GLN A 29 3.51 -61.90 66.27
CA GLN A 29 3.76 -63.14 65.55
C GLN A 29 5.01 -62.99 64.69
N THR A 30 5.89 -63.96 64.90
CA THR A 30 7.23 -64.14 64.37
C THR A 30 7.27 -64.27 62.85
N ALA A 31 8.27 -63.60 62.27
CA ALA A 31 8.83 -63.75 60.92
C ALA A 31 7.97 -64.45 59.84
N ARG A 32 7.03 -63.71 59.24
CA ARG A 32 6.52 -64.06 57.90
C ARG A 32 7.63 -63.82 56.88
N VAL A 33 7.96 -64.85 56.09
CA VAL A 33 8.87 -64.76 54.94
C VAL A 33 8.36 -63.66 54.02
N ARG A 34 9.05 -62.52 54.02
CA ARG A 34 8.83 -61.47 53.02
C ARG A 34 9.46 -61.96 51.73
N TRP A 35 8.68 -62.06 50.66
CA TRP A 35 9.22 -62.19 49.32
C TRP A 35 10.19 -61.03 49.10
N GLN A 36 11.48 -61.32 49.02
CA GLN A 36 12.45 -60.33 48.57
C GLN A 36 12.16 -60.11 47.09
N LYS A 37 11.65 -58.90 46.76
CA LYS A 37 11.60 -58.46 45.37
C LYS A 37 13.04 -58.51 44.85
N LYS A 38 13.33 -59.42 43.91
CA LYS A 38 14.52 -59.26 43.09
C LYS A 38 14.35 -57.91 42.40
N SER A 39 15.25 -56.99 42.70
CA SER A 39 15.37 -55.70 42.05
C SER A 39 15.78 -55.97 40.61
N GLU A 40 14.79 -56.07 39.71
CA GLU A 40 14.85 -55.82 38.26
C GLU A 40 13.58 -56.38 37.58
N ASP A 41 12.41 -55.96 38.04
CA ASP A 41 11.25 -55.83 37.15
C ASP A 41 11.04 -54.33 36.92
N MET A 42 12.01 -53.70 36.24
CA MET A 42 11.82 -52.40 35.61
C MET A 42 11.07 -52.63 34.30
N ASN A 43 9.78 -52.91 34.39
CA ASN A 43 8.88 -52.65 33.26
C ASN A 43 8.71 -51.12 33.15
N GLU A 44 9.75 -50.44 32.71
CA GLU A 44 9.64 -49.10 32.13
C GLU A 44 9.04 -49.27 30.72
N SER A 45 7.76 -49.62 30.65
CA SER A 45 7.03 -49.36 29.42
C SER A 45 6.98 -47.85 29.25
N ILE A 46 7.67 -47.33 28.23
CA ILE A 46 7.67 -45.91 27.81
C ILE A 46 6.24 -45.40 27.55
N TYR A 47 5.29 -46.32 27.41
CA TYR A 47 3.90 -46.06 27.12
C TYR A 47 3.05 -46.12 28.39
N ASP A 48 2.56 -44.96 28.80
CA ASP A 48 1.37 -44.85 29.63
C ASP A 48 0.16 -45.32 28.80
N THR A 49 -0.21 -46.59 28.97
CA THR A 49 -1.30 -47.25 28.24
C THR A 49 -2.63 -47.17 28.98
N PHE A 50 -2.67 -46.52 30.16
CA PHE A 50 -3.81 -46.62 31.08
C PHE A 50 -4.28 -45.30 31.68
N THR A 51 -3.63 -44.16 31.40
CA THR A 51 -4.24 -42.86 31.70
C THR A 51 -5.34 -42.56 30.68
N PRO A 52 -6.63 -42.58 31.06
CA PRO A 52 -7.70 -42.26 30.14
C PRO A 52 -7.55 -40.80 29.67
N PRO A 53 -7.80 -40.50 28.39
CA PRO A 53 -7.76 -39.12 27.91
C PRO A 53 -8.79 -38.29 28.67
N VAL A 54 -8.44 -37.06 29.06
CA VAL A 54 -9.40 -36.13 29.66
C VAL A 54 -10.40 -35.72 28.59
N ILE A 55 -11.67 -36.06 28.80
CA ILE A 55 -12.76 -35.77 27.87
C ILE A 55 -13.57 -34.61 28.44
N TYR A 56 -13.76 -33.58 27.64
CA TYR A 56 -14.59 -32.42 27.93
C TYR A 56 -15.96 -32.61 27.28
N LEU A 57 -17.02 -32.19 27.96
CA LEU A 57 -18.38 -32.15 27.41
C LEU A 57 -18.71 -30.70 27.04
N ILE A 58 -18.74 -30.42 25.74
CA ILE A 58 -19.00 -29.07 25.20
C ILE A 58 -20.16 -29.20 24.22
N ASP A 59 -21.24 -28.44 24.43
CA ASP A 59 -22.45 -28.43 23.59
C ASP A 59 -23.03 -29.82 23.29
N GLY A 60 -23.02 -30.72 24.29
CA GLY A 60 -23.54 -32.08 24.18
C GLY A 60 -22.66 -33.04 23.35
N ARG A 61 -21.44 -32.65 23.00
CA ARG A 61 -20.46 -33.50 22.31
C ARG A 61 -19.20 -33.69 23.17
N LEU A 62 -18.68 -34.91 23.16
CA LEU A 62 -17.44 -35.27 23.87
C LEU A 62 -16.24 -34.86 23.00
N THR A 63 -15.39 -33.97 23.51
CA THR A 63 -14.18 -33.50 22.82
C THR A 63 -12.94 -33.71 23.70
N THR A 64 -11.80 -33.98 23.07
CA THR A 64 -10.50 -34.13 23.76
C THR A 64 -9.68 -32.85 23.78
N LYS A 65 -10.21 -31.78 23.18
CA LYS A 65 -9.59 -30.46 23.11
C LYS A 65 -10.49 -29.46 23.83
N LEU A 66 -9.89 -28.64 24.69
CA LEU A 66 -10.54 -27.42 25.17
C LEU A 66 -10.88 -26.55 23.94
N PRO A 67 -12.00 -25.82 23.96
CA PRO A 67 -12.25 -24.84 22.92
C PRO A 67 -11.17 -23.76 23.04
N GLU A 68 -10.48 -23.48 21.95
CA GLU A 68 -9.59 -22.34 21.88
C GLU A 68 -10.45 -21.10 22.13
N GLU A 69 -10.08 -20.30 23.14
CA GLU A 69 -10.75 -19.02 23.38
C GLU A 69 -10.80 -18.25 22.06
N PRO A 70 -11.95 -17.65 21.70
CA PRO A 70 -12.03 -16.89 20.47
C PRO A 70 -10.97 -15.81 20.55
N VAL A 71 -9.92 -15.95 19.74
CA VAL A 71 -8.87 -14.94 19.62
C VAL A 71 -9.59 -13.69 19.18
N ALA A 72 -9.68 -12.71 20.09
CA ALA A 72 -10.26 -11.41 19.78
C ALA A 72 -9.48 -10.89 18.56
N GLU A 73 -10.16 -10.83 17.41
CA GLU A 73 -9.58 -10.26 16.21
C GLU A 73 -9.22 -8.82 16.57
N ALA A 74 -7.93 -8.54 16.76
CA ALA A 74 -7.46 -7.19 16.98
C ALA A 74 -7.99 -6.33 15.84
N GLU A 75 -8.67 -5.23 16.17
CA GLU A 75 -9.20 -4.31 15.18
C GLU A 75 -8.08 -3.94 14.22
N LYS A 76 -8.22 -4.33 12.94
CA LYS A 76 -7.22 -4.03 11.93
C LYS A 76 -7.16 -2.52 11.77
N GLU A 77 -5.98 -1.95 11.95
CA GLU A 77 -5.79 -0.53 11.69
C GLU A 77 -6.11 -0.25 10.22
N PRO A 78 -6.83 0.84 9.93
CA PRO A 78 -7.06 1.21 8.54
C PRO A 78 -5.74 1.51 7.82
N PHE A 79 -5.75 1.38 6.49
CA PHE A 79 -4.57 1.56 5.66
C PHE A 79 -3.91 2.95 5.80
N GLY A 80 -4.71 3.98 6.07
CA GLY A 80 -4.21 5.30 6.45
C GLY A 80 -3.67 6.17 5.32
N LEU A 81 -3.74 5.72 4.07
CA LEU A 81 -3.37 6.51 2.89
C LEU A 81 -4.57 6.75 2.00
N LEU A 82 -4.64 7.97 1.47
CA LEU A 82 -5.67 8.42 0.54
C LEU A 82 -4.99 9.07 -0.67
N LEU A 83 -5.48 8.76 -1.88
CA LEU A 83 -5.07 9.47 -3.09
C LEU A 83 -5.87 10.76 -3.18
N THR A 84 -5.19 11.91 -3.04
CA THR A 84 -5.84 13.23 -3.04
C THR A 84 -5.83 13.89 -4.40
N ASP A 85 -4.74 13.75 -5.17
CA ASP A 85 -4.65 14.32 -6.50
C ASP A 85 -3.89 13.41 -7.47
N PHE A 86 -4.37 13.36 -8.70
CA PHE A 86 -3.74 12.66 -9.83
C PHE A 86 -3.94 13.53 -11.07
N SER A 87 -3.06 14.51 -11.23
CA SER A 87 -3.17 15.57 -12.22
C SER A 87 -1.97 15.60 -13.16
N GLN A 88 -2.15 16.16 -14.35
CA GLN A 88 -1.03 16.31 -15.28
C GLN A 88 -0.15 17.47 -14.84
N ARG A 89 1.17 17.28 -14.91
CA ARG A 89 2.13 18.32 -14.58
C ARG A 89 2.23 19.32 -15.75
N PRO A 90 2.12 20.64 -15.48
CA PRO A 90 2.29 21.63 -16.52
C PRO A 90 3.74 21.63 -17.02
N TYR A 91 3.88 21.65 -18.34
CA TYR A 91 5.15 21.71 -19.05
C TYR A 91 5.80 23.09 -18.82
N PRO A 92 7.09 23.14 -18.47
CA PRO A 92 7.73 24.39 -18.03
C PRO A 92 7.96 25.41 -19.14
N HIS A 93 7.96 24.99 -20.41
CA HIS A 93 8.24 25.91 -21.52
C HIS A 93 6.97 26.26 -22.30
N MET A 94 6.68 27.54 -22.42
CA MET A 94 5.47 28.04 -23.08
C MET A 94 5.80 28.89 -24.29
N LEU A 95 5.13 28.65 -25.41
CA LEU A 95 5.19 29.55 -26.55
C LEU A 95 4.44 30.84 -26.23
N LYS A 96 5.12 31.99 -26.26
CA LYS A 96 4.46 33.29 -26.04
C LYS A 96 4.53 34.21 -27.25
N ARG A 97 5.62 34.15 -28.01
CA ARG A 97 5.93 35.09 -29.09
C ARG A 97 6.67 34.38 -30.22
N TRP A 98 6.75 35.02 -31.37
CA TRP A 98 7.55 34.55 -32.50
C TRP A 98 7.93 35.74 -33.38
N ILE A 99 9.01 35.59 -34.14
CA ILE A 99 9.43 36.54 -35.18
C ILE A 99 9.68 35.73 -36.44
N GLY A 100 8.90 35.99 -37.49
CA GLY A 100 8.93 35.18 -38.71
C GLY A 100 8.63 33.72 -38.40
N GLU A 101 9.57 32.83 -38.74
CA GLU A 101 9.49 31.38 -38.52
C GLU A 101 10.16 30.92 -37.22
N THR A 102 10.65 31.83 -36.37
CA THR A 102 11.34 31.48 -35.13
C THR A 102 10.47 31.73 -33.89
N PRO A 103 10.08 30.67 -33.15
CA PRO A 103 9.36 30.81 -31.88
C PRO A 103 10.24 31.26 -30.70
N TYR A 104 9.62 31.97 -29.77
CA TYR A 104 10.18 32.36 -28.48
C TYR A 104 9.40 31.69 -27.35
N PHE A 105 10.10 30.83 -26.62
CA PHE A 105 9.57 30.08 -25.49
C PHE A 105 9.96 30.75 -24.17
N GLU A 106 8.97 31.00 -23.33
CA GLU A 106 9.16 31.40 -21.94
C GLU A 106 9.44 30.17 -21.08
N ASP A 107 10.47 30.23 -20.24
CA ASP A 107 10.78 29.18 -19.26
C ASP A 107 10.22 29.56 -17.88
N LEU A 108 9.11 28.91 -17.49
CA LEU A 108 8.38 29.22 -16.26
C LEU A 108 9.18 28.93 -14.99
N ASN A 109 10.20 28.07 -15.05
CA ASN A 109 11.00 27.69 -13.88
C ASN A 109 12.20 28.62 -13.67
N THR A 110 12.58 29.41 -14.68
CA THR A 110 13.80 30.21 -14.64
C THR A 110 13.45 31.70 -14.66
N PRO A 111 13.51 32.39 -13.50
CA PRO A 111 13.33 33.83 -13.47
C PRO A 111 14.51 34.52 -14.16
N MET A 112 14.25 35.66 -14.80
CA MET A 112 15.24 36.41 -15.57
C MET A 112 16.40 36.88 -14.69
N ALA A 113 16.09 37.26 -13.45
CA ALA A 113 17.02 37.62 -12.39
C ALA A 113 16.45 37.11 -11.04
N PRO A 114 17.27 37.00 -9.98
CA PRO A 114 16.86 36.38 -8.70
C PRO A 114 15.59 36.96 -8.06
N ASN A 115 15.31 38.26 -8.28
CA ASN A 115 14.16 38.97 -7.72
C ASN A 115 13.21 39.54 -8.80
N SER A 116 13.17 38.93 -9.99
CA SER A 116 12.32 39.42 -11.09
C SER A 116 11.07 38.57 -11.24
N ASP A 117 9.92 39.24 -11.38
CA ASP A 117 8.64 38.59 -11.74
C ASP A 117 8.59 38.12 -13.20
N ARG A 118 9.64 38.38 -13.99
CA ARG A 118 9.70 38.01 -15.41
C ARG A 118 10.58 36.79 -15.59
N ASN A 119 10.12 35.89 -16.44
CA ASN A 119 10.86 34.69 -16.80
C ASN A 119 11.74 34.90 -18.03
N VAL A 120 12.67 33.96 -18.24
CA VAL A 120 13.59 33.99 -19.38
C VAL A 120 12.85 33.58 -20.67
N PHE A 121 13.09 34.33 -21.75
CA PHE A 121 12.66 33.93 -23.09
C PHE A 121 13.83 33.30 -23.85
N ASN A 122 13.59 32.14 -24.42
CA ASN A 122 14.52 31.40 -25.27
C ASN A 122 14.05 31.49 -26.72
N ARG A 123 14.94 31.97 -27.60
CA ARG A 123 14.75 31.89 -29.04
C ARG A 123 15.14 30.49 -29.51
N LEU A 124 14.17 29.71 -29.99
CA LEU A 124 14.40 28.33 -30.43
C LEU A 124 14.13 28.23 -31.93
N GLU A 125 15.11 27.75 -32.69
CA GLU A 125 14.99 27.56 -34.13
C GLU A 125 14.48 26.15 -34.45
N VAL A 126 13.76 26.04 -35.56
CA VAL A 126 13.15 24.77 -36.01
C VAL A 126 14.25 23.80 -36.46
N GLY A 127 14.13 22.53 -36.08
CA GLY A 127 15.06 21.45 -36.39
C GLY A 127 16.26 21.33 -35.45
N LYS A 128 16.49 22.33 -34.59
CA LYS A 128 17.59 22.37 -33.63
C LYS A 128 17.20 21.82 -32.26
N THR A 129 18.20 21.28 -31.57
CA THR A 129 18.06 20.69 -30.24
C THR A 129 18.73 21.57 -29.21
N TYR A 130 18.13 21.62 -28.01
CA TYR A 130 18.56 22.51 -26.94
C TYR A 130 18.67 21.76 -25.62
N ARG A 131 19.66 22.17 -24.82
CA ARG A 131 19.90 21.68 -23.45
C ARG A 131 19.81 22.81 -22.43
N PRO A 132 19.56 22.52 -21.14
CA PRO A 132 19.62 23.50 -20.07
C PRO A 132 21.02 24.10 -19.94
N ASN A 133 21.08 25.41 -19.68
CA ASN A 133 22.31 26.13 -19.36
C ASN A 133 22.46 26.27 -17.84
N THR A 134 23.26 25.40 -17.22
CA THR A 134 23.55 25.43 -15.78
C THR A 134 24.43 26.60 -15.35
N GLU A 135 25.29 27.11 -16.24
CA GLU A 135 26.24 28.21 -15.96
C GLU A 135 25.69 29.59 -16.34
N ARG A 136 24.36 29.73 -16.38
CA ARG A 136 23.67 30.92 -16.88
C ARG A 136 23.99 32.16 -16.06
N LYS A 137 24.35 33.26 -16.75
CA LYS A 137 24.38 34.61 -16.17
C LYS A 137 23.04 35.34 -16.39
N PRO A 138 22.63 36.28 -15.53
CA PRO A 138 21.43 37.08 -15.74
C PRO A 138 21.43 37.72 -17.15
N GLY A 139 20.31 37.61 -17.86
CA GLY A 139 20.17 38.08 -19.25
C GLY A 139 20.53 37.06 -20.34
N GLN A 140 21.16 35.93 -20.00
CA GLN A 140 21.40 34.84 -20.96
C GLN A 140 20.19 33.89 -21.05
N PRO A 141 20.01 33.19 -22.20
CA PRO A 141 18.95 32.18 -22.33
C PRO A 141 19.16 31.02 -21.35
N SER A 142 18.06 30.38 -20.92
CA SER A 142 18.09 29.18 -20.08
C SER A 142 18.36 27.91 -20.89
N LEU A 143 18.17 27.97 -22.21
CA LEU A 143 18.43 26.89 -23.15
C LEU A 143 19.52 27.27 -24.15
N ILE A 144 20.45 26.35 -24.41
CA ILE A 144 21.53 26.51 -25.39
C ILE A 144 21.52 25.38 -26.40
N GLU A 145 21.90 25.69 -27.64
CA GLU A 145 21.93 24.74 -28.74
C GLU A 145 22.93 23.61 -28.45
N CYS A 146 22.52 22.38 -28.79
CA CYS A 146 23.35 21.19 -28.68
C CYS A 146 23.02 20.18 -29.77
N GLU A 147 23.90 19.18 -29.93
CA GLU A 147 23.64 18.05 -30.81
C GLU A 147 22.50 17.16 -30.26
N LYS A 148 21.80 16.46 -31.16
CA LYS A 148 20.67 15.57 -30.82
C LYS A 148 21.06 14.39 -29.92
N THR A 149 22.31 13.95 -30.01
CA THR A 149 22.87 12.81 -29.27
C THR A 149 23.44 13.21 -27.91
N HIS A 150 23.41 14.49 -27.57
CA HIS A 150 23.95 14.97 -26.31
C HIS A 150 23.13 14.42 -25.13
N PRO A 151 23.74 13.91 -24.04
CA PRO A 151 23.01 13.31 -22.92
C PRO A 151 22.02 14.27 -22.25
N ASP A 152 22.38 15.56 -22.17
CA ASP A 152 21.51 16.60 -21.61
C ASP A 152 20.55 17.25 -22.63
N ALA A 153 20.42 16.70 -23.84
CA ALA A 153 19.44 17.18 -24.80
C ALA A 153 18.04 17.14 -24.15
N LYS A 154 17.33 18.26 -24.20
CA LYS A 154 16.03 18.39 -23.56
C LYS A 154 14.93 18.63 -24.58
N ILE A 155 15.08 19.62 -25.46
CA ILE A 155 13.97 20.08 -26.30
C ILE A 155 14.40 20.17 -27.75
N THR A 156 13.51 19.78 -28.67
CA THR A 156 13.64 20.03 -30.11
C THR A 156 12.34 20.56 -30.65
N ILE A 157 12.42 21.64 -31.45
CA ILE A 157 11.27 22.18 -32.18
C ILE A 157 11.24 21.49 -33.53
N GLU A 158 10.30 20.58 -33.76
CA GLU A 158 10.22 19.84 -35.03
C GLU A 158 9.57 20.68 -36.13
N TYR A 159 8.54 21.45 -35.77
CA TYR A 159 7.79 22.26 -36.71
C TYR A 159 7.24 23.51 -36.02
N PHE A 160 7.16 24.62 -36.74
CA PHE A 160 6.52 25.84 -36.27
C PHE A 160 5.76 26.52 -37.41
N ILE A 161 4.56 27.01 -37.11
CA ILE A 161 3.76 27.80 -38.05
C ILE A 161 2.97 28.88 -37.32
N ALA A 162 2.86 30.06 -37.94
CA ALA A 162 1.95 31.11 -37.51
C ALA A 162 0.68 31.06 -38.36
N GLN A 163 -0.48 30.86 -37.73
CA GLN A 163 -1.79 30.75 -38.38
C GLN A 163 -2.72 31.86 -37.91
N GLN A 164 -3.58 32.36 -38.80
CA GLN A 164 -4.64 33.29 -38.42
C GLN A 164 -5.92 32.52 -38.08
N LEU A 165 -6.36 32.60 -36.83
CA LEU A 165 -7.59 31.98 -36.36
C LEU A 165 -8.70 33.04 -36.19
N PRO A 166 -9.97 32.69 -36.50
CA PRO A 166 -11.10 33.57 -36.23
C PRO A 166 -11.32 33.68 -34.71
N THR A 167 -11.61 34.88 -34.22
CA THR A 167 -11.99 35.13 -32.83
C THR A 167 -13.51 35.04 -32.66
N LYS A 168 -13.96 34.79 -31.42
CA LYS A 168 -15.40 34.80 -31.08
C LYS A 168 -16.08 36.15 -31.37
N SER A 169 -15.31 37.24 -31.41
CA SER A 169 -15.76 38.60 -31.71
C SER A 169 -15.75 38.95 -33.21
N GLY A 170 -15.46 38.00 -34.10
CA GLY A 170 -15.47 38.21 -35.56
C GLY A 170 -14.17 38.78 -36.15
N GLY A 171 -13.14 38.99 -35.35
CA GLY A 171 -11.79 39.37 -35.80
C GLY A 171 -10.93 38.16 -36.20
N ARG A 172 -9.71 38.41 -36.67
CA ARG A 172 -8.67 37.38 -36.87
C ARG A 172 -7.53 37.63 -35.91
N MET A 173 -7.09 36.59 -35.22
CA MET A 173 -5.94 36.62 -34.33
C MET A 173 -4.81 35.76 -34.89
N LEU A 174 -3.58 36.24 -34.80
CA LEU A 174 -2.40 35.48 -35.19
C LEU A 174 -1.98 34.58 -34.03
N VAL A 175 -1.73 33.31 -34.33
CA VAL A 175 -1.48 32.26 -33.34
C VAL A 175 -0.29 31.41 -33.80
N GLY A 176 0.73 31.33 -32.96
CA GLY A 176 1.86 30.45 -33.19
C GLY A 176 1.54 29.04 -32.69
N ARG A 177 1.86 28.03 -33.51
CA ARG A 177 1.74 26.61 -33.18
C ARG A 177 3.10 25.97 -33.41
N ALA A 178 3.64 25.33 -32.37
CA ALA A 178 4.91 24.63 -32.41
C ALA A 178 4.70 23.15 -32.09
N MET A 179 5.31 22.26 -32.85
CA MET A 179 5.48 20.86 -32.49
C MET A 179 6.79 20.72 -31.73
N VAL A 180 6.69 20.29 -30.48
CA VAL A 180 7.81 20.20 -29.55
C VAL A 180 8.01 18.75 -29.15
N LYS A 181 9.26 18.30 -29.25
CA LYS A 181 9.70 17.01 -28.72
C LYS A 181 10.57 17.25 -27.51
N ASP A 182 10.15 16.73 -26.36
CA ASP A 182 11.02 16.60 -25.19
C ASP A 182 11.77 15.26 -25.29
N HIS A 183 13.08 15.26 -25.03
CA HIS A 183 13.92 14.06 -25.08
C HIS A 183 14.05 13.38 -23.72
N LYS A 184 13.69 14.07 -22.63
CA LYS A 184 13.65 13.45 -21.30
C LYS A 184 12.37 12.65 -21.11
N MET A 185 11.29 13.09 -21.73
CA MET A 185 10.06 12.32 -21.80
C MET A 185 10.18 11.39 -22.99
N ASP A 186 9.97 10.09 -22.81
CA ASP A 186 9.95 9.10 -23.91
C ASP A 186 8.69 9.25 -24.80
N GLY A 187 8.15 10.47 -24.86
CA GLY A 187 6.86 10.84 -25.41
C GLY A 187 6.94 11.23 -26.88
N LYS A 188 5.77 11.13 -27.54
CA LYS A 188 5.57 11.64 -28.89
C LYS A 188 5.67 13.17 -28.89
N PRO A 189 6.10 13.79 -30.00
CA PRO A 189 6.03 15.24 -30.15
C PRO A 189 4.60 15.75 -29.88
N PHE A 190 4.48 16.84 -29.14
CA PHE A 190 3.21 17.44 -28.75
C PHE A 190 3.12 18.89 -29.21
N GLU A 191 1.89 19.38 -29.35
CA GLU A 191 1.63 20.72 -29.85
C GLU A 191 1.58 21.75 -28.72
N ILE A 192 2.30 22.85 -28.89
CA ILE A 192 2.24 24.04 -28.04
C ILE A 192 1.71 25.21 -28.86
N ASN A 193 0.65 25.84 -28.37
CA ASN A 193 0.03 27.00 -28.98
C ASN A 193 0.17 28.23 -28.06
N SER A 194 0.38 29.41 -28.66
CA SER A 194 0.50 30.68 -27.93
C SER A 194 -0.71 31.09 -27.09
N LEU A 195 -1.89 30.51 -27.35
CA LEU A 195 -3.12 30.79 -26.60
C LEU A 195 -3.31 29.90 -25.36
N MET A 196 -2.54 28.82 -25.24
CA MET A 196 -2.64 27.92 -24.11
C MET A 196 -2.13 28.62 -22.85
N LYS A 197 -2.89 28.52 -21.75
CA LYS A 197 -2.46 29.01 -20.43
C LYS A 197 -1.49 28.05 -19.75
N GLU A 198 -1.75 26.76 -19.94
CA GLU A 198 -0.94 25.65 -19.46
C GLU A 198 -0.82 24.64 -20.60
N VAL A 199 0.32 23.97 -20.63
CA VAL A 199 0.66 22.98 -21.64
C VAL A 199 0.96 21.70 -20.89
N PHE A 200 0.48 20.56 -21.36
CA PHE A 200 0.74 19.27 -20.71
C PHE A 200 1.49 18.38 -21.68
N ALA A 201 2.64 17.88 -21.25
CA ALA A 201 3.52 17.02 -22.05
C ALA A 201 3.28 15.52 -21.81
N GLY A 202 2.35 15.16 -20.92
CA GLY A 202 2.02 13.78 -20.58
C GLY A 202 2.56 13.31 -19.22
N ASP A 203 3.27 14.16 -18.48
CA ASP A 203 3.71 13.85 -17.13
C ASP A 203 2.57 13.95 -16.13
N TYR A 204 2.57 13.06 -15.13
CA TYR A 204 1.62 13.09 -14.04
C TYR A 204 2.29 13.43 -12.71
N LYS A 205 1.58 14.22 -11.90
CA LYS A 205 1.88 14.51 -10.51
C LYS A 205 0.84 13.80 -9.65
N ILE A 206 1.31 13.02 -8.69
CA ILE A 206 0.50 12.19 -7.82
C ILE A 206 0.68 12.69 -6.39
N LYS A 207 -0.42 12.97 -5.69
CA LYS A 207 -0.40 13.38 -4.29
C LYS A 207 -1.12 12.36 -3.42
N LEU A 208 -0.43 11.89 -2.39
CA LEU A 208 -0.97 11.01 -1.37
C LEU A 208 -1.07 11.77 -0.05
N LEU A 209 -2.17 11.58 0.67
CA LEU A 209 -2.35 12.08 2.02
C LEU A 209 -2.36 10.90 2.98
N PHE A 210 -1.46 10.93 3.95
CA PHE A 210 -1.53 10.08 5.11
C PHE A 210 -2.53 10.67 6.11
N ASN A 211 -3.51 9.87 6.49
CA ASN A 211 -4.55 10.23 7.44
C ASN A 211 -4.93 9.01 8.28
N LEU A 212 -4.44 8.99 9.52
CA LEU A 212 -4.76 7.98 10.53
C LEU A 212 -5.21 8.67 11.81
N ALA A 213 -6.23 8.12 12.48
CA ALA A 213 -6.76 8.69 13.71
C ALA A 213 -5.67 8.68 14.80
N GLY A 214 -5.37 9.87 15.35
CA GLY A 214 -4.35 10.05 16.40
C GLY A 214 -2.94 10.35 15.89
N LEU A 215 -2.72 10.47 14.57
CA LEU A 215 -1.44 10.90 13.98
C LEU A 215 -1.61 12.19 13.18
N GLU A 216 -0.53 12.95 13.01
CA GLU A 216 -0.55 14.16 12.18
C GLU A 216 -0.65 13.80 10.69
N PRO A 217 -1.54 14.45 9.92
CA PRO A 217 -1.65 14.18 8.51
C PRO A 217 -0.41 14.67 7.77
N LYS A 218 0.07 13.88 6.80
CA LYS A 218 1.25 14.22 5.99
C LYS A 218 0.99 13.99 4.51
N GLU A 219 1.35 14.98 3.70
CA GLU A 219 1.27 14.90 2.25
C GLU A 219 2.58 14.39 1.65
N PHE A 220 2.45 13.54 0.64
CA PHE A 220 3.55 13.02 -0.16
C PHE A 220 3.27 13.31 -1.63
N GLU A 221 4.29 13.75 -2.36
CA GLU A 221 4.21 14.03 -3.79
C GLU A 221 5.14 13.09 -4.56
N PHE A 222 4.61 12.44 -5.59
CA PHE A 222 5.33 11.48 -6.44
C PHE A 222 5.12 11.80 -7.93
N SER A 223 6.09 11.40 -8.75
CA SER A 223 6.03 11.40 -10.22
C SER A 223 5.54 10.06 -10.75
N GLN A 224 5.14 10.01 -12.02
CA GLN A 224 4.82 8.78 -12.73
C GLN A 224 5.98 7.77 -12.77
N ASP A 225 7.23 8.26 -12.71
CA ASP A 225 8.44 7.44 -12.80
C ASP A 225 8.84 6.81 -11.46
N ASP A 226 8.21 7.25 -10.36
CA ASP A 226 8.55 6.83 -8.99
C ASP A 226 7.93 5.45 -8.63
N VAL A 227 7.76 4.57 -9.62
CA VAL A 227 7.33 3.19 -9.42
C VAL A 227 8.40 2.44 -8.62
N SER A 228 7.98 1.59 -7.69
CA SER A 228 8.82 0.85 -6.73
C SER A 228 9.43 1.67 -5.60
N THR A 229 9.10 2.97 -5.49
CA THR A 229 9.57 3.82 -4.40
C THR A 229 8.97 3.40 -3.07
N THR A 230 9.84 3.26 -2.07
CA THR A 230 9.47 3.00 -0.68
C THR A 230 9.51 4.30 0.12
N PHE A 231 8.47 4.57 0.90
CA PHE A 231 8.43 5.72 1.81
C PHE A 231 7.94 5.29 3.19
N GLU A 232 8.43 5.95 4.22
CA GLU A 232 8.14 5.63 5.61
C GLU A 232 7.53 6.82 6.34
N HIS A 233 6.53 6.53 7.17
CA HIS A 233 5.95 7.51 8.07
C HIS A 233 5.41 6.85 9.34
N GLU A 234 5.73 7.42 10.51
CA GLU A 234 5.30 6.91 11.82
C GLU A 234 5.51 5.40 11.97
N SER A 235 6.71 4.93 11.61
CA SER A 235 7.13 3.52 11.63
C SER A 235 6.35 2.56 10.72
N ARG A 236 5.54 3.08 9.78
CA ARG A 236 4.88 2.31 8.73
C ARG A 236 5.58 2.54 7.40
N LYS A 237 5.96 1.45 6.74
CA LYS A 237 6.62 1.46 5.44
C LYS A 237 5.62 1.11 4.34
N TYR A 238 5.60 1.95 3.31
CA TYR A 238 4.76 1.80 2.13
C TYR A 238 5.62 1.69 0.89
N LYS A 239 5.13 0.95 -0.10
CA LYS A 239 5.77 0.79 -1.41
C LYS A 239 4.76 0.99 -2.53
N ILE A 240 5.11 1.85 -3.49
CA ILE A 240 4.34 2.03 -4.71
C ILE A 240 4.68 0.87 -5.65
N GLU A 241 3.74 -0.04 -5.91
CA GLU A 241 4.00 -1.20 -6.78
C GLU A 241 3.69 -0.90 -8.23
N ASN A 242 2.59 -0.19 -8.50
CA ASN A 242 2.16 0.12 -9.85
C ASN A 242 1.36 1.44 -9.89
N ILE A 243 1.49 2.16 -11.00
CA ILE A 243 0.77 3.39 -11.29
C ILE A 243 0.01 3.18 -12.60
N ASP A 244 -1.32 3.21 -12.55
CA ASP A 244 -2.17 3.11 -13.71
C ASP A 244 -2.61 4.52 -14.16
N LEU A 245 -2.07 4.96 -15.30
CA LEU A 245 -2.33 6.26 -15.90
C LEU A 245 -3.73 6.36 -16.54
N GLU A 246 -4.30 5.23 -17.00
CA GLU A 246 -5.59 5.22 -17.68
C GLU A 246 -6.73 5.38 -16.68
N ASN A 247 -6.70 4.59 -15.61
CA ASN A 247 -7.72 4.62 -14.56
C ASN A 247 -7.40 5.64 -13.45
N LYS A 248 -6.25 6.32 -13.51
CA LYS A 248 -5.75 7.25 -12.48
C LYS A 248 -5.76 6.60 -11.10
N SER A 249 -5.23 5.39 -11.02
CA SER A 249 -5.21 4.59 -9.80
C SER A 249 -3.79 4.14 -9.47
N LEU A 250 -3.54 3.84 -8.20
CA LEU A 250 -2.21 3.53 -7.72
C LEU A 250 -2.26 2.33 -6.76
N LEU A 251 -1.44 1.31 -7.03
CA LEU A 251 -1.31 0.13 -6.20
C LEU A 251 -0.20 0.34 -5.18
N ILE A 252 -0.56 0.35 -3.89
CA ILE A 252 0.38 0.49 -2.77
C ILE A 252 0.35 -0.78 -1.93
N SER A 253 1.54 -1.22 -1.50
CA SER A 253 1.69 -2.21 -0.45
C SER A 253 2.20 -1.58 0.86
N LYS A 254 1.58 -1.95 1.98
CA LYS A 254 2.04 -1.66 3.34
C LYS A 254 2.83 -2.86 3.84
N GLU A 255 4.06 -2.65 4.31
CA GLU A 255 4.88 -3.72 4.88
C GLU A 255 4.27 -4.25 6.18
N ALA A 256 4.46 -5.55 6.41
CA ALA A 256 3.97 -6.21 7.62
C ALA A 256 4.66 -5.62 8.86
N THR A 257 3.88 -5.28 9.87
CA THR A 257 4.38 -4.90 11.20
C THR A 257 4.17 -6.08 12.14
N ILE A 258 4.84 -6.10 13.30
CA ILE A 258 4.71 -7.17 14.32
C ILE A 258 3.23 -7.48 14.66
N MET A 259 2.35 -6.48 14.54
CA MET A 259 0.92 -6.61 14.85
C MET A 259 0.01 -6.79 13.62
N GLN A 260 0.50 -6.63 12.39
CA GLN A 260 -0.35 -6.64 11.18
C GLN A 260 0.33 -7.28 9.98
N PRO A 261 -0.37 -8.15 9.22
CA PRO A 261 0.14 -8.69 7.97
C PRO A 261 0.31 -7.58 6.93
N SER A 262 1.09 -7.86 5.88
CA SER A 262 1.21 -6.94 4.75
C SER A 262 -0.13 -6.81 4.03
N GLU A 263 -0.46 -5.57 3.65
CA GLU A 263 -1.72 -5.25 2.97
C GLU A 263 -1.42 -4.58 1.63
N LYS A 264 -2.22 -4.89 0.60
CA LYS A 264 -2.14 -4.25 -0.72
C LYS A 264 -3.47 -3.61 -1.04
N ILE A 265 -3.46 -2.34 -1.42
CA ILE A 265 -4.66 -1.58 -1.77
C ILE A 265 -4.44 -0.83 -3.07
N ILE A 266 -5.50 -0.76 -3.88
CA ILE A 266 -5.60 0.14 -5.02
C ILE A 266 -6.26 1.42 -4.53
N LEU A 267 -5.52 2.52 -4.52
CA LEU A 267 -6.06 3.83 -4.26
C LEU A 267 -6.55 4.45 -5.56
N SER A 268 -7.76 4.98 -5.53
CA SER A 268 -8.37 5.77 -6.61
C SER A 268 -8.88 7.08 -6.03
N LEU A 269 -9.03 8.10 -6.88
CA LEU A 269 -9.59 9.37 -6.44
C LEU A 269 -11.01 9.16 -5.92
N PRO A 270 -11.41 9.81 -4.82
CA PRO A 270 -12.80 9.76 -4.38
C PRO A 270 -13.71 10.27 -5.49
N PRO A 271 -14.89 9.65 -5.70
CA PRO A 271 -15.84 10.15 -6.68
C PRO A 271 -16.18 11.61 -6.34
N VAL A 272 -15.95 12.51 -7.30
CA VAL A 272 -16.34 13.91 -7.15
C VAL A 272 -17.86 13.96 -7.19
N ASP A 273 -18.50 14.16 -6.04
CA ASP A 273 -19.95 14.39 -5.98
C ASP A 273 -20.27 15.67 -6.77
N PRO A 274 -21.03 15.61 -7.86
CA PRO A 274 -21.30 16.77 -8.72
C PRO A 274 -22.27 17.79 -8.09
N LEU A 275 -22.63 17.63 -6.80
CA LEU A 275 -23.65 18.40 -6.10
C LEU A 275 -23.11 19.20 -4.89
N ARG A 276 -21.79 19.42 -4.80
CA ARG A 276 -21.20 20.37 -3.85
C ARG A 276 -20.49 21.52 -4.54
#